data_AF-A0A1G3ZLQ6-F1
#
_entry.id   AF-A0A1G3ZLQ6-F1
#
_cell.length_a   1.000
_cell.length_b   1.000
_cell.length_c   1.000
_cell.angle_alpha   90.00
_cell.angle_beta   90.00
_cell.angle_gamma   90.00
#
_symmetry.space_group_name_H-M   'P 1'
#
loop_
_entity.id
_entity.type
_entity.pdbx_description
1 polymer ?
#
loop_
_entity_poly.entity_id
_entity_poly.type
_entity_poly.pdbx_seq_one_letter_code
_entity_poly.pdbx_strand_id
1 'polypeptide(L)'
;MTTVTLRSVKGSPLTNTEVDDNFNNLNTAKAELSANVFTGQQTFVEIKDTVYTITDGAAFEIDPVNGSVQIITLGASRTPAATNFEAGQTVLLGIDDGTAYSVTWTTVNPTWVKAGGTGAAPTLATSGYTWILFTKIGSTIYGAEWGKP
;
A
#
# COMPACT_ATOMS: atom_id res chain seq x y z
N MET A 1 -22.94 -14.31 -4.93
CA MET A 1 -24.34 -14.07 -5.36
C MET A 1 -25.16 -14.04 -4.09
N THR A 2 -25.84 -12.92 -3.84
CA THR A 2 -26.56 -12.73 -2.58
C THR A 2 -27.98 -13.26 -2.69
N THR A 3 -28.40 -14.01 -1.67
CA THR A 3 -29.78 -14.50 -1.56
C THR A 3 -30.68 -13.36 -1.08
N VAL A 4 -31.75 -13.09 -1.82
CA VAL A 4 -32.81 -12.16 -1.42
C VAL A 4 -34.06 -12.97 -1.16
N THR A 5 -34.63 -12.80 0.02
CA THR A 5 -35.93 -13.35 0.39
C THR A 5 -37.02 -12.63 -0.39
N LEU A 6 -37.77 -13.38 -1.19
CA LEU A 6 -38.96 -12.93 -1.88
C LEU A 6 -40.18 -13.58 -1.23
N ARG A 7 -41.31 -12.85 -1.17
CA ARG A 7 -42.57 -13.41 -0.67
C ARG A 7 -43.04 -14.57 -1.57
N SER A 8 -43.55 -15.62 -0.95
CA SER A 8 -44.14 -16.78 -1.65
C SER A 8 -45.54 -16.50 -2.21
N VAL A 9 -46.28 -15.57 -1.59
CA VAL A 9 -47.65 -15.19 -2.00
C VAL A 9 -47.70 -13.74 -2.46
N LYS A 10 -48.31 -13.50 -3.63
CA LYS A 10 -48.49 -12.15 -4.18
C LYS A 10 -49.37 -11.31 -3.24
N GLY A 11 -48.83 -10.20 -2.75
CA GLY A 11 -49.59 -9.19 -1.98
C GLY A 11 -49.29 -9.15 -0.48
N SER A 12 -48.61 -10.16 0.07
CA SER A 12 -48.14 -10.12 1.46
C SER A 12 -46.87 -9.28 1.59
N PRO A 13 -46.77 -8.33 2.54
CA PRO A 13 -45.53 -7.63 2.80
C PRO A 13 -44.49 -8.60 3.38
N LEU A 14 -43.20 -8.30 3.18
CA LEU A 14 -42.14 -8.94 3.96
C LEU A 14 -42.28 -8.50 5.42
N THR A 15 -41.90 -9.37 6.34
CA THR A 15 -41.70 -8.98 7.75
C THR A 15 -40.51 -8.03 7.84
N ASN A 16 -40.46 -7.21 8.90
CA ASN A 16 -39.34 -6.30 9.12
C ASN A 16 -38.00 -7.06 9.19
N THR A 17 -37.99 -8.25 9.81
CA THR A 17 -36.80 -9.11 9.86
C THR A 17 -36.33 -9.53 8.47
N GLU A 18 -37.23 -9.98 7.59
CA GLU A 18 -36.85 -10.35 6.22
C GLU A 18 -36.37 -9.15 5.40
N VAL A 19 -36.93 -7.98 5.65
CA VAL A 19 -36.47 -6.73 5.04
C VAL A 19 -35.05 -6.39 5.50
N ASP A 20 -34.79 -6.44 6.81
CA ASP A 20 -33.48 -6.15 7.40
C ASP A 20 -32.42 -7.15 6.92
N ASP A 21 -32.75 -8.44 6.90
CA ASP A 21 -31.88 -9.50 6.39
C ASP A 21 -31.53 -9.27 4.92
N ASN A 22 -32.53 -8.90 4.10
CA ASN A 22 -32.30 -8.57 2.69
C ASN A 22 -31.36 -7.37 2.53
N PHE A 23 -31.52 -6.32 3.35
CA PHE A 23 -30.61 -5.18 3.31
C PHE A 23 -29.18 -5.57 3.72
N ASN A 24 -29.02 -6.34 4.79
CA ASN A 24 -27.71 -6.80 5.24
C ASN A 24 -27.01 -7.68 4.20
N ASN A 25 -27.77 -8.59 3.59
CA ASN A 25 -27.32 -9.48 2.52
C ASN A 25 -26.86 -8.68 1.30
N LEU A 26 -27.62 -7.66 0.88
CA LEU A 26 -27.27 -6.81 -0.26
C LEU A 26 -26.04 -5.93 0.01
N ASN A 27 -25.92 -5.40 1.23
CA ASN A 27 -24.76 -4.61 1.62
C ASN A 27 -23.49 -5.46 1.63
N THR A 28 -23.55 -6.66 2.21
CA THR A 28 -22.43 -7.63 2.19
C THR A 28 -22.07 -8.07 0.76
N ALA A 29 -23.03 -8.11 -0.16
CA ALA A 29 -22.81 -8.46 -1.56
C ALA A 29 -21.94 -7.46 -2.32
N LYS A 30 -22.04 -6.19 -1.91
CA LYS A 30 -21.48 -5.05 -2.62
C LYS A 30 -20.17 -4.68 -1.94
N ALA A 31 -19.15 -4.39 -2.73
CA ALA A 31 -17.98 -3.71 -2.20
C ALA A 31 -18.44 -2.39 -1.57
N GLU A 32 -18.37 -2.29 -0.24
CA GLU A 32 -18.76 -1.08 0.46
C GLU A 32 -17.71 0.02 0.25
N LEU A 33 -18.03 1.27 0.64
CA LEU A 33 -17.10 2.41 0.69
C LEU A 33 -15.98 2.23 1.75
N SER A 34 -15.69 1.00 2.15
CA SER A 34 -14.78 0.61 3.21
C SER A 34 -13.80 -0.45 2.70
N ALA A 35 -12.89 -0.90 3.55
CA ALA A 35 -11.93 -1.94 3.21
C ALA A 35 -12.67 -3.24 2.83
N ASN A 36 -12.41 -3.74 1.62
CA ASN A 36 -12.97 -4.99 1.11
C ASN A 36 -11.84 -6.02 0.94
N VAL A 37 -12.11 -7.28 1.28
CA VAL A 37 -11.20 -8.40 1.00
C VAL A 37 -11.80 -9.26 -0.11
N PHE A 38 -11.20 -9.23 -1.29
CA PHE A 38 -11.61 -10.07 -2.42
C PHE A 38 -10.88 -11.42 -2.36
N THR A 39 -11.63 -12.49 -2.11
CA THR A 39 -11.09 -13.86 -2.03
C THR A 39 -11.11 -14.60 -3.38
N GLY A 40 -11.73 -14.01 -4.41
CA GLY A 40 -11.77 -14.52 -5.77
C GLY A 40 -11.01 -13.62 -6.76
N GLN A 41 -10.71 -14.16 -7.95
CA GLN A 41 -10.03 -13.41 -9.01
C GLN A 41 -10.81 -12.13 -9.36
N GLN A 42 -10.11 -11.01 -9.39
CA GLN A 42 -10.62 -9.72 -9.86
C GLN A 42 -9.91 -9.36 -11.17
N THR A 43 -10.64 -8.72 -12.08
CA THR A 43 -10.08 -8.11 -13.28
C THR A 43 -10.35 -6.62 -13.19
N PHE A 44 -9.30 -5.81 -13.11
CA PHE A 44 -9.39 -4.35 -13.11
C PHE A 44 -9.02 -3.81 -14.50
N VAL A 45 -9.70 -2.75 -14.94
CA VAL A 45 -9.28 -2.01 -16.14
C VAL A 45 -8.00 -1.23 -15.84
N GLU A 46 -7.98 -0.53 -14.71
CA GLU A 46 -6.81 0.13 -14.15
C GLU A 46 -6.83 0.08 -12.62
N ILE A 47 -5.67 0.33 -12.01
CA ILE A 47 -5.52 0.53 -10.57
C ILE A 47 -4.96 1.94 -10.37
N LYS A 48 -5.63 2.74 -9.54
CA LYS A 48 -5.14 4.06 -9.15
C LYS A 48 -4.66 3.98 -7.70
N ASP A 49 -3.35 3.96 -7.53
CA ASP A 49 -2.73 4.04 -6.21
C ASP A 49 -2.80 5.46 -5.64
N THR A 50 -2.98 5.55 -4.33
CA THR A 50 -2.81 6.81 -3.61
C THR A 50 -1.32 7.15 -3.59
N VAL A 51 -0.98 8.32 -4.16
CA VAL A 51 0.37 8.87 -4.10
C VAL A 51 0.46 9.82 -2.92
N TYR A 52 1.34 9.53 -1.97
CA TYR A 52 1.58 10.34 -0.80
C TYR A 52 2.91 11.08 -0.87
N THR A 53 2.88 12.40 -0.71
CA THR A 53 4.10 13.20 -0.57
C THR A 53 4.50 13.26 0.90
N ILE A 54 5.59 12.58 1.25
CA ILE A 54 6.14 12.60 2.60
C ILE A 54 6.70 14.00 2.87
N THR A 55 6.35 14.56 4.02
CA THR A 55 6.99 15.79 4.51
C THR A 55 8.35 15.42 5.12
N ASP A 56 9.41 16.07 4.65
CA ASP A 56 10.77 15.78 5.09
C ASP A 56 10.97 16.04 6.59
N GLY A 57 11.65 15.10 7.25
CA GLY A 57 11.89 15.09 8.68
C GLY A 57 13.04 14.15 9.03
N ALA A 58 13.67 14.34 10.20
CA ALA A 58 14.89 13.60 10.57
C ALA A 58 14.72 12.07 10.50
N ALA A 59 13.56 11.59 10.92
CA ALA A 59 13.12 10.20 10.82
C ALA A 59 11.71 10.17 10.20
N PHE A 60 11.59 10.63 8.96
CA PHE A 60 10.32 10.50 8.25
C PHE A 60 9.92 9.02 8.16
N GLU A 61 8.61 8.78 8.16
CA GLU A 61 8.05 7.44 8.21
C GLU A 61 7.62 6.99 6.81
N ILE A 62 8.03 5.80 6.40
CA ILE A 62 7.51 5.11 5.22
C ILE A 62 6.36 4.23 5.71
N ASP A 63 5.12 4.69 5.50
CA ASP A 63 3.92 4.04 6.05
C ASP A 63 2.92 3.67 4.95
N PRO A 64 2.72 2.37 4.64
CA PRO A 64 1.80 1.94 3.59
C PRO A 64 0.37 2.47 3.73
N VAL A 65 -0.07 2.86 4.94
CA VAL A 65 -1.42 3.41 5.17
C VAL A 65 -1.65 4.74 4.44
N ASN A 66 -0.59 5.51 4.21
CA ASN A 66 -0.69 6.80 3.52
C ASN A 66 -0.77 6.64 2.00
N GLY A 67 -0.31 5.50 1.48
CA GLY A 67 -0.27 5.20 0.06
C GLY A 67 0.77 4.14 -0.26
N SER A 68 0.45 3.27 -1.22
CA SER A 68 1.36 2.29 -1.83
C SER A 68 2.43 2.95 -2.71
N VAL A 69 2.24 4.22 -3.10
CA VAL A 69 3.26 5.03 -3.76
C VAL A 69 3.55 6.25 -2.88
N GLN A 70 4.83 6.46 -2.56
CA GLN A 70 5.26 7.57 -1.72
C GLN A 70 6.43 8.30 -2.37
N ILE A 71 6.48 9.62 -2.22
CA ILE A 71 7.56 10.44 -2.76
C ILE A 71 8.08 11.41 -1.71
N ILE A 72 9.38 11.70 -1.78
CA ILE A 72 10.03 12.67 -0.90
C ILE A 72 11.15 13.41 -1.63
N THR A 73 11.32 14.69 -1.32
CA THR A 73 12.53 15.45 -1.60
C THR A 73 13.28 15.67 -0.29
N LEU A 74 14.55 15.27 -0.24
CA LEU A 74 15.36 15.38 0.96
C LEU A 74 15.84 16.82 1.19
N GLY A 75 15.67 17.32 2.41
CA GLY A 75 16.26 18.59 2.87
C GLY A 75 17.56 18.42 3.69
N ALA A 76 17.93 17.18 4.02
CA ALA A 76 19.18 16.80 4.68
C ALA A 76 19.44 15.30 4.46
N SER A 77 20.60 14.79 4.88
CA SER A 77 20.77 13.33 4.97
C SER A 77 19.87 12.76 6.07
N ARG A 78 19.10 11.70 5.78
CA ARG A 78 18.03 11.17 6.64
C ARG A 78 18.24 9.72 7.06
N THR A 79 17.59 9.34 8.16
CA THR A 79 17.46 7.94 8.60
C THR A 79 15.98 7.62 8.78
N PRO A 80 15.26 7.24 7.71
CA PRO A 80 13.82 7.01 7.78
C PRO A 80 13.47 5.79 8.62
N ALA A 81 12.21 5.72 9.03
CA ALA A 81 11.63 4.58 9.72
C ALA A 81 10.51 3.93 8.88
N ALA A 82 10.15 2.69 9.25
CA ALA A 82 9.13 1.87 8.60
C ALA A 82 8.43 0.95 9.62
N THR A 83 8.06 1.51 10.77
CA THR A 83 7.46 0.82 11.92
C THR A 83 6.07 0.27 11.62
N ASN A 84 5.34 0.86 10.68
CA ASN A 84 3.92 0.58 10.47
C ASN A 84 3.62 -0.41 9.33
N PHE A 85 4.64 -0.97 8.68
CA PHE A 85 4.40 -2.03 7.69
C PHE A 85 3.77 -3.27 8.34
N GLU A 86 2.67 -3.73 7.78
CA GLU A 86 2.13 -5.06 8.02
C GLU A 86 2.73 -6.08 7.04
N ALA A 87 2.76 -7.35 7.43
CA ALA A 87 3.23 -8.41 6.53
C ALA A 87 2.31 -8.52 5.31
N GLY A 88 2.90 -8.55 4.11
CA GLY A 88 2.19 -8.55 2.83
C GLY A 88 2.06 -7.16 2.19
N GLN A 89 2.38 -6.07 2.91
CA GLN A 89 2.30 -4.72 2.36
C GLN A 89 3.52 -4.35 1.52
N THR A 90 3.30 -3.46 0.56
CA THR A 90 4.33 -2.96 -0.37
C THR A 90 4.21 -1.44 -0.53
N VAL A 91 5.35 -0.76 -0.63
CA VAL A 91 5.45 0.65 -0.99
C VAL A 91 6.50 0.82 -2.10
N LEU A 92 6.14 1.56 -3.14
CA LEU A 92 7.07 2.13 -4.11
C LEU A 92 7.45 3.54 -3.64
N LEU A 93 8.68 3.72 -3.18
CA LEU A 93 9.20 4.98 -2.67
C LEU A 93 10.07 5.66 -3.74
N GLY A 94 9.74 6.90 -4.11
CA GLY A 94 10.58 7.78 -4.91
C GLY A 94 11.33 8.78 -4.03
N ILE A 95 12.66 8.79 -4.11
CA ILE A 95 13.51 9.73 -3.35
C ILE A 95 14.24 10.66 -4.31
N ASP A 96 13.97 11.96 -4.21
CA ASP A 96 14.80 13.02 -4.79
C ASP A 96 15.83 13.43 -3.74
N ASP A 97 17.12 13.36 -4.10
CA ASP A 97 18.23 13.60 -3.18
C ASP A 97 18.40 15.07 -2.78
N GLY A 98 17.63 15.98 -3.39
CA GLY A 98 17.61 17.41 -3.16
C GLY A 98 18.89 18.09 -3.62
N THR A 99 19.98 17.88 -2.89
CA THR A 99 21.29 18.48 -3.18
C THR A 99 22.41 17.51 -2.78
N ALA A 100 22.37 16.27 -3.28
CA ALA A 100 23.30 15.20 -2.93
C ALA A 100 23.22 14.71 -1.47
N TYR A 101 22.01 14.74 -0.89
CA TYR A 101 21.79 14.12 0.42
C TYR A 101 21.69 12.59 0.33
N SER A 102 21.97 11.93 1.45
CA SER A 102 22.00 10.47 1.53
C SER A 102 20.92 9.93 2.47
N VAL A 103 20.58 8.65 2.30
CA VAL A 103 19.70 7.93 3.22
C VAL A 103 20.49 6.83 3.92
N THR A 104 20.41 6.82 5.24
CA THR A 104 20.90 5.73 6.08
C THR A 104 19.75 4.80 6.42
N TRP A 105 19.87 3.52 6.10
CA TRP A 105 18.77 2.55 6.20
C TRP A 105 18.77 1.73 7.48
N THR A 106 19.48 2.17 8.53
CA THR A 106 19.67 1.40 9.77
C THR A 106 18.37 1.16 10.54
N THR A 107 17.42 2.10 10.51
CA THR A 107 16.12 1.96 11.19
C THR A 107 15.12 1.11 10.41
N VAL A 108 15.02 1.29 9.08
CA VAL A 108 14.21 0.41 8.21
C VAL A 108 14.79 -1.01 8.17
N ASN A 109 16.12 -1.12 8.20
CA ASN A 109 16.90 -2.35 8.15
C ASN A 109 16.44 -3.35 7.05
N PRO A 110 16.32 -2.92 5.78
CA PRO A 110 15.83 -3.80 4.72
C PRO A 110 16.88 -4.84 4.32
N THR A 111 16.41 -6.04 3.97
CA THR A 111 17.21 -7.02 3.24
C THR A 111 17.23 -6.63 1.78
N TRP A 112 18.37 -6.12 1.31
CA TRP A 112 18.52 -5.66 -0.06
C TRP A 112 18.63 -6.82 -1.05
N VAL A 113 17.78 -6.78 -2.07
CA VAL A 113 17.75 -7.76 -3.16
C VAL A 113 18.25 -7.08 -4.43
N LYS A 114 19.12 -7.77 -5.17
CA LYS A 114 19.62 -7.32 -6.47
C LYS A 114 19.61 -8.50 -7.44
N ALA A 115 19.40 -8.23 -8.73
CA ALA A 115 19.62 -9.22 -9.76
C ALA A 115 21.04 -9.81 -9.66
N GLY A 116 21.15 -11.13 -9.47
CA GLY A 116 22.42 -11.85 -9.39
C GLY A 116 23.09 -11.95 -8.01
N GLY A 117 22.47 -11.56 -6.90
CA GLY A 117 23.04 -11.83 -5.57
C GLY A 117 22.55 -10.94 -4.41
N THR A 118 23.39 -10.83 -3.38
CA THR A 118 23.16 -9.97 -2.20
C THR A 118 23.24 -8.50 -2.59
N GLY A 119 22.16 -7.75 -2.35
CA GLY A 119 22.09 -6.33 -2.64
C GLY A 119 22.74 -5.46 -1.57
N ALA A 120 23.00 -4.21 -1.92
CA ALA A 120 23.25 -3.12 -0.99
C ALA A 120 22.18 -2.04 -1.24
N ALA A 121 22.08 -1.07 -0.33
CA ALA A 121 21.24 0.10 -0.57
C ALA A 121 21.66 0.81 -1.87
N PRO A 122 20.70 1.30 -2.68
CA PRO A 122 21.02 2.00 -3.90
C PRO A 122 21.65 3.37 -3.60
N THR A 123 22.61 3.77 -4.42
CA THR A 123 23.05 5.17 -4.49
C THR A 123 21.95 6.00 -5.12
N LEU A 124 21.55 7.10 -4.46
CA LEU A 124 20.54 8.00 -5.00
C LEU A 124 21.05 8.72 -6.25
N ALA A 125 20.16 8.92 -7.22
CA ALA A 125 20.38 9.81 -8.35
C ALA A 125 20.44 11.27 -7.87
N THR A 126 21.29 12.06 -8.51
CA THR A 126 21.47 13.49 -8.24
C THR A 126 20.45 14.39 -8.97
N SER A 127 19.50 13.77 -9.67
CA SER A 127 18.38 14.44 -10.31
C SER A 127 17.21 13.48 -10.48
N GLY A 128 16.00 13.98 -10.25
CA GLY A 128 14.79 13.18 -10.28
C GLY A 128 14.75 12.16 -9.13
N TYR A 129 13.87 11.17 -9.27
CA TYR A 129 13.63 10.18 -8.21
C TYR A 129 14.44 8.91 -8.42
N THR A 130 15.06 8.43 -7.35
CA THR A 130 15.44 7.03 -7.20
C THR A 130 14.25 6.26 -6.67
N TRP A 131 13.75 5.30 -7.45
CA TRP A 131 12.61 4.47 -7.08
C TRP A 131 13.07 3.18 -6.41
N ILE A 132 12.51 2.91 -5.24
CA ILE A 132 12.81 1.74 -4.41
C ILE A 132 11.49 1.03 -4.08
N LEU A 133 11.42 -0.27 -4.37
CA LEU A 133 10.30 -1.11 -3.94
C LEU A 133 10.63 -1.72 -2.57
N PHE A 134 9.75 -1.51 -1.60
CA PHE A 134 9.77 -2.19 -0.31
C PHE A 134 8.61 -3.15 -0.18
N THR A 135 8.87 -4.38 0.22
CA THR A 135 7.84 -5.38 0.53
C THR A 135 8.14 -6.05 1.85
N LYS A 136 7.17 -6.10 2.77
CA LYS A 136 7.34 -6.82 4.03
C LYS A 136 6.80 -8.24 3.92
N ILE A 137 7.65 -9.24 4.20
CA ILE A 137 7.26 -10.65 4.26
C ILE A 137 7.60 -11.16 5.67
N GLY A 138 6.56 -11.56 6.41
CA GLY A 138 6.71 -11.88 7.84
C GLY A 138 7.27 -10.67 8.61
N SER A 139 8.42 -10.86 9.25
CA SER A 139 9.13 -9.81 9.99
C SER A 139 10.17 -9.05 9.16
N THR A 140 10.46 -9.47 7.93
CA THR A 140 11.55 -8.92 7.13
C THR A 140 11.02 -7.95 6.08
N ILE A 141 11.59 -6.75 6.01
CA ILE A 141 11.39 -5.83 4.88
C ILE A 141 12.44 -6.15 3.83
N TYR A 142 12.01 -6.44 2.61
CA TYR A 142 12.89 -6.56 1.45
C TYR A 142 12.88 -5.23 0.68
N GLY A 143 14.05 -4.81 0.20
CA GLY A 143 14.20 -3.60 -0.61
C GLY A 143 14.89 -3.91 -1.93
N ALA A 144 14.44 -3.31 -3.03
CA ALA A 144 15.10 -3.39 -4.32
C ALA A 144 15.00 -2.04 -5.07
N GLU A 145 16.09 -1.63 -5.72
CA GLU A 145 16.04 -0.50 -6.66
C GLU A 145 15.15 -0.89 -7.85
N TRP A 146 14.08 -0.13 -8.07
CA TRP A 146 13.21 -0.28 -9.23
C TRP A 146 13.80 0.43 -10.45
N GLY A 147 14.40 1.61 -10.23
CA GLY A 147 15.14 2.34 -11.25
C GLY A 147 15.36 3.81 -10.89
N LYS A 148 16.20 4.49 -11.67
CA LYS A 148 16.49 5.92 -11.57
C LYS A 148 16.97 6.47 -12.93
N PRO A 149 16.91 7.80 -13.15
CA PRO A 149 17.43 8.45 -14.36
C PRO A 149 18.94 8.27 -14.57
#